data_AF-A0A816PXS0-F1
#
_entry.id   AF-A0A816PXS0-F1
#
_cell.length_a   1.000
_cell.length_b   1.000
_cell.length_c   1.000
_cell.angle_alpha   90.00
_cell.angle_beta   90.00
_cell.angle_gamma   90.00
#
_symmetry.space_group_name_H-M   'P 1'
#
loop_
_entity.id
_entity.type
_entity.pdbx_description
1 polymer ?
#
loop_
_entity_poly.entity_id
_entity_poly.type
_entity_poly.pdbx_seq_one_letter_code
_entity_poly.pdbx_strand_id
1 'polypeptide(L)'
;MLSNDIPIVLGERYGYGDYYDYPTGGSGMIFNRQAVQQIISNCACPSPDTPDDMFLGLCLKRINIPLTHIPELHQAQPDAYSKDWLEHQKPISFHKFEGINVEQVYRTYLYEKHLPSDVPSNYIKDEF
;
A
#
# COMPACT_ATOMS: atom_id res chain seq x y z
N MET A 1 -18.12 -12.33 10.12
CA MET A 1 -18.50 -11.53 8.94
C MET A 1 -18.23 -10.08 9.28
N LEU A 2 -17.23 -9.45 8.67
CA LEU A 2 -17.13 -7.99 8.69
C LEU A 2 -18.35 -7.48 7.91
N SER A 3 -19.23 -6.69 8.54
CA SER A 3 -20.29 -6.04 7.79
C SER A 3 -19.64 -5.17 6.70
N ASN A 4 -20.24 -5.10 5.52
CA ASN A 4 -19.80 -4.21 4.45
C ASN A 4 -20.05 -2.71 4.79
N ASP A 5 -20.27 -2.41 6.08
CA ASP A 5 -20.69 -1.13 6.64
C ASP A 5 -19.62 -0.53 7.58
N ILE A 6 -18.39 -1.04 7.58
CA ILE A 6 -17.25 -0.37 8.22
C ILE A 6 -16.32 0.23 7.15
N PRO A 7 -16.03 1.55 7.18
CA PRO A 7 -15.04 2.15 6.28
C PRO A 7 -13.63 1.64 6.62
N ILE A 8 -12.89 1.20 5.61
CA ILE A 8 -11.54 0.65 5.74
C ILE A 8 -10.57 1.47 4.91
N VAL A 9 -9.49 1.91 5.55
CA VAL A 9 -8.33 2.55 4.92
C VAL A 9 -7.06 1.84 5.37
N LEU A 10 -6.31 1.31 4.42
CA LEU A 10 -5.01 0.67 4.66
C LEU A 10 -3.91 1.45 3.93
N GLY A 11 -2.74 1.56 4.55
CA GLY A 11 -1.58 2.24 3.96
C GLY A 11 -0.31 2.04 4.77
N GLU A 12 0.84 2.39 4.20
CA GLU A 12 2.04 2.62 5.02
C GLU A 12 1.85 3.92 5.80
N ARG A 13 1.86 3.84 7.13
CA ARG A 13 1.60 4.99 8.00
C ARG A 13 2.84 5.87 8.03
N TYR A 14 2.70 7.11 7.61
CA TYR A 14 3.68 8.17 7.79
C TYR A 14 3.17 9.18 8.82
N GLY A 15 4.06 9.62 9.71
CA GLY A 15 3.68 10.53 10.80
C GLY A 15 4.47 10.37 12.08
N TYR A 16 4.13 11.20 13.06
CA TYR A 16 4.66 11.16 14.44
C TYR A 16 3.54 10.78 15.42
N GLY A 17 2.94 9.60 15.21
CA GLY A 17 1.79 9.13 16.01
C GLY A 17 0.53 9.95 15.72
N ASP A 18 -0.15 10.45 16.76
CA ASP A 18 -1.37 11.26 16.61
C ASP A 18 -1.15 12.60 15.86
N TYR A 19 0.12 12.98 15.69
CA TYR A 19 0.56 14.14 14.94
C TYR A 19 0.94 13.73 13.52
N TYR A 20 0.19 14.26 12.53
CA TYR A 20 0.40 13.98 11.10
C TYR A 20 0.30 12.48 10.77
N ASP A 21 -0.81 11.82 11.10
CA ASP A 21 -1.09 10.42 10.73
C ASP A 21 -1.75 10.35 9.36
N TYR A 22 -1.02 9.87 8.35
CA TYR A 22 -1.54 9.73 6.98
C TYR A 22 -0.95 8.52 6.25
N PRO A 23 -1.70 7.92 5.31
CA PRO A 23 -1.15 6.89 4.44
C PRO A 23 -0.26 7.55 3.40
N THR A 24 1.01 7.17 3.30
CA THR A 24 1.89 7.81 2.31
C THR A 24 1.53 7.39 0.88
N GLY A 25 1.35 8.39 0.00
CA GLY A 25 0.81 8.16 -1.33
C GLY A 25 1.71 7.32 -2.23
N GLY A 26 3.03 7.45 -2.12
CA GLY A 26 3.97 6.72 -2.98
C GLY A 26 4.00 5.21 -2.72
N SER A 27 3.77 4.78 -1.47
CA SER A 27 3.61 3.37 -1.12
C SER A 27 2.35 2.75 -1.72
N GLY A 28 1.38 3.56 -2.17
CA GLY A 28 0.03 3.13 -2.49
C GLY A 28 -0.90 3.19 -1.28
N MET A 29 -2.19 3.21 -1.55
CA MET A 29 -3.24 3.33 -0.53
C MET A 29 -4.44 2.48 -0.92
N ILE A 30 -5.04 1.80 0.06
CA ILE A 30 -6.15 0.87 -0.18
C ILE A 30 -7.39 1.36 0.56
N PHE A 31 -8.49 1.48 -0.17
CA PHE A 31 -9.77 1.93 0.37
C PHE A 31 -10.87 0.93 0.01
N ASN A 32 -11.75 0.62 0.95
CA ASN A 32 -13.00 -0.04 0.59
C ASN A 32 -14.01 0.98 0.05
N ARG A 33 -15.06 0.47 -0.62
CA ARG A 33 -16.10 1.32 -1.25
C ARG A 33 -16.72 2.32 -0.26
N GLN A 34 -16.93 1.91 0.98
CA GLN A 34 -17.57 2.77 1.97
C GLN A 34 -16.66 3.89 2.45
N ALA A 35 -15.36 3.63 2.65
CA ALA A 35 -14.40 4.68 2.96
C ALA A 35 -14.40 5.75 1.85
N VAL A 36 -14.37 5.32 0.59
CA VAL A 36 -14.45 6.23 -0.58
C VAL A 36 -15.72 7.08 -0.55
N GLN A 37 -16.88 6.48 -0.30
CA GLN A 37 -18.16 7.21 -0.21
C GLN A 37 -18.15 8.28 0.89
N GLN A 38 -17.60 7.95 2.07
CA GLN A 38 -17.51 8.91 3.16
C GLN A 38 -16.50 10.02 2.87
N ILE A 39 -15.34 9.70 2.29
CA ILE A 39 -14.32 10.67 1.90
C ILE A 39 -14.91 11.68 0.91
N ILE A 40 -15.51 11.21 -0.19
CA ILE A 40 -16.05 12.11 -1.23
C ILE A 40 -17.19 13.00 -0.68
N SER A 41 -17.95 12.51 0.30
CA SER A 41 -19.08 13.27 0.86
C SER A 41 -18.67 14.31 1.91
N ASN A 42 -17.49 14.17 2.52
CA ASN A 42 -17.10 14.96 3.70
C ASN A 42 -15.74 15.64 3.57
N CYS A 43 -14.94 15.29 2.57
CA CYS A 43 -13.63 15.85 2.29
C CYS A 43 -13.68 16.66 0.99
N ALA A 44 -13.00 17.81 0.99
CA ALA A 44 -12.76 18.59 -0.22
C ALA A 44 -11.31 19.07 -0.20
N CYS A 45 -10.60 18.90 -1.31
CA CYS A 45 -9.24 19.39 -1.45
C CYS A 45 -9.25 20.94 -1.38
N PRO A 46 -8.47 21.56 -0.48
CA PRO A 46 -8.56 22.99 -0.24
C PRO A 46 -7.86 23.83 -1.32
N SER A 47 -6.87 23.27 -2.02
CA SER A 47 -6.11 23.91 -3.10
C SER A 47 -5.43 22.84 -3.97
N PRO A 48 -5.23 23.06 -5.29
CA PRO A 48 -4.48 22.14 -6.16
C PRO A 48 -3.05 21.82 -5.70
N ASP A 49 -2.41 22.72 -4.95
CA ASP A 49 -1.03 22.54 -4.45
C ASP A 49 -0.98 21.81 -3.10
N THR A 50 -2.14 21.37 -2.59
CA THR A 50 -2.20 20.66 -1.31
C THR A 50 -1.60 19.26 -1.49
N PRO A 51 -0.69 18.81 -0.60
CA PRO A 51 -0.23 17.42 -0.63
C PRO A 51 -1.42 16.47 -0.35
N ASP A 52 -1.79 15.69 -1.36
CA ASP A 52 -3.02 14.90 -1.36
C ASP A 52 -3.06 13.90 -0.21
N ASP A 53 -1.97 13.19 0.05
CA ASP A 53 -1.88 12.13 1.06
C ASP A 53 -1.92 12.68 2.49
N MET A 54 -1.17 13.75 2.77
CA MET A 54 -1.19 14.45 4.05
C MET A 54 -2.58 15.04 4.35
N PHE A 55 -3.21 15.67 3.36
CA PHE A 55 -4.55 16.23 3.54
C PHE A 55 -5.60 15.14 3.69
N LEU A 56 -5.45 14.03 2.97
CA LEU A 56 -6.31 12.86 3.14
C LEU A 56 -6.26 12.35 4.59
N GLY A 57 -5.07 12.19 5.17
CA GLY A 57 -4.94 11.81 6.59
C GLY A 57 -5.62 12.78 7.55
N LEU A 58 -5.47 14.10 7.32
CA LEU A 58 -6.19 15.12 8.09
C LEU A 58 -7.71 14.95 7.96
N CYS A 59 -8.22 14.70 6.75
CA CYS A 59 -9.65 14.52 6.55
C CYS A 59 -10.17 13.25 7.21
N LEU A 60 -9.46 12.12 7.08
CA LEU A 60 -9.80 10.85 7.72
C LEU A 60 -9.94 11.01 9.23
N LYS A 61 -9.02 11.74 9.87
CA LYS A 61 -9.09 12.10 11.29
C LYS A 61 -10.35 12.92 11.61
N ARG A 62 -10.71 13.90 10.78
CA ARG A 62 -11.91 14.73 10.96
C ARG A 62 -13.21 13.92 10.87
N ILE A 63 -13.27 12.94 9.99
CA ILE A 63 -14.48 12.11 9.77
C ILE A 63 -14.46 10.81 10.58
N ASN A 64 -13.49 10.65 11.49
CA ASN A 64 -13.33 9.49 12.38
C ASN A 64 -13.17 8.15 11.65
N ILE A 65 -12.47 8.13 10.52
CA ILE A 65 -12.07 6.89 9.86
C ILE A 65 -10.61 6.61 10.22
N PRO A 66 -10.29 5.49 10.90
CA PRO A 66 -8.92 5.17 11.25
C PRO A 66 -8.11 4.73 10.03
N LEU A 67 -6.85 5.18 9.94
CA LEU A 67 -5.86 4.59 9.08
C LEU A 67 -5.29 3.34 9.76
N THR A 68 -5.41 2.19 9.10
CA THR A 68 -4.73 0.95 9.53
C THR A 68 -3.40 0.83 8.79
N HIS A 69 -2.31 0.78 9.54
CA HIS A 69 -1.00 0.52 8.96
C HIS A 69 -0.92 -0.92 8.43
N ILE A 70 -0.48 -1.08 7.19
CA ILE A 70 -0.03 -2.37 6.66
C ILE A 70 1.44 -2.28 6.27
N PRO A 71 2.30 -3.19 6.77
CA PRO A 71 3.73 -3.10 6.57
C PRO A 71 4.18 -3.55 5.16
N GLU A 72 3.30 -4.12 4.34
CA GLU A 72 3.63 -4.65 3.01
C GLU A 72 3.73 -3.58 1.92
N LEU A 73 3.32 -2.34 2.22
CA LEU A 73 3.46 -1.19 1.34
C LEU A 73 4.72 -0.41 1.70
N HIS A 74 5.47 0.03 0.68
CA HIS A 74 6.79 0.64 0.87
C HIS A 74 6.96 1.93 0.05
N GLN A 75 7.21 3.06 0.72
CA GLN A 75 7.45 4.40 0.17
C GLN A 75 8.85 4.56 -0.43
N ALA A 76 9.76 3.62 -0.18
CA ALA A 76 11.12 3.61 -0.69
C ALA A 76 11.39 2.43 -1.63
N GLN A 77 12.61 2.43 -2.19
CA GLN A 77 13.13 1.32 -3.00
C GLN A 77 13.43 0.10 -2.11
N PRO A 78 13.49 -1.11 -2.69
CA PRO A 78 13.78 -2.33 -1.92
C PRO A 78 15.09 -2.29 -1.11
N ASP A 79 16.12 -1.60 -1.59
CA ASP A 79 17.43 -1.50 -0.92
C ASP A 79 17.42 -0.63 0.36
N ALA A 80 16.37 0.15 0.57
CA ALA A 80 16.11 0.87 1.81
C ALA A 80 15.65 -0.05 2.96
N TYR A 81 15.32 -1.31 2.65
CA TYR A 81 14.83 -2.30 3.61
C TYR A 81 15.83 -3.45 3.75
N SER A 82 15.90 -4.04 4.94
CA SER A 82 16.76 -5.22 5.15
C SER A 82 16.24 -6.41 4.35
N LYS A 83 17.15 -7.23 3.81
CA LYS A 83 16.78 -8.46 3.09
C LYS A 83 15.93 -9.39 3.94
N ASP A 84 16.32 -9.63 5.19
CA ASP A 84 15.58 -10.47 6.13
C ASP A 84 14.12 -10.00 6.28
N TRP A 85 13.88 -8.69 6.36
CA TRP A 85 12.52 -8.15 6.42
C TRP A 85 11.70 -8.49 5.18
N LEU A 86 12.26 -8.25 4.00
CA LEU A 86 11.60 -8.51 2.71
C LEU A 86 11.39 -10.01 2.44
N GLU A 87 12.20 -10.88 3.03
CA GLU A 87 12.05 -12.34 2.96
C GLU A 87 10.93 -12.85 3.90
N HIS A 88 10.80 -12.26 5.09
CA HIS A 88 9.77 -12.67 6.05
C HIS A 88 8.39 -12.11 5.72
N GLN A 89 8.33 -10.95 5.07
CA GLN A 89 7.08 -10.27 4.76
C GLN A 89 6.99 -9.94 3.27
N LYS A 90 6.08 -10.64 2.58
CA LYS A 90 5.91 -10.45 1.14
C LYS A 90 5.42 -9.02 0.84
N PRO A 91 6.17 -8.23 0.05
CA PRO A 91 5.79 -6.88 -0.28
C PRO A 91 4.62 -6.87 -1.26
N ILE A 92 3.75 -5.86 -1.14
CA ILE A 92 2.69 -5.54 -2.10
C ILE A 92 3.16 -4.47 -3.10
N SER A 93 3.99 -3.52 -2.65
CA SER A 93 4.47 -2.42 -3.47
C SER A 93 5.83 -1.90 -3.02
N PHE A 94 6.49 -1.15 -3.92
CA PHE A 94 7.64 -0.28 -3.66
C PHE A 94 7.46 1.02 -4.45
N HIS A 95 8.23 2.05 -4.10
CA HIS A 95 8.22 3.35 -4.76
C HIS A 95 9.64 3.81 -5.15
N LYS A 96 9.76 5.03 -5.71
CA LYS A 96 11.01 5.67 -6.18
C LYS A 96 11.74 4.82 -7.23
N PHE A 97 11.28 4.83 -8.47
CA PHE A 97 11.80 3.94 -9.51
C PHE A 97 13.09 4.45 -10.19
N GLU A 98 13.68 5.54 -9.68
CA GLU A 98 14.88 6.14 -10.25
C GLU A 98 16.12 5.29 -9.97
N GLY A 99 16.90 4.99 -11.01
CA GLY A 99 18.20 4.33 -10.87
C GLY A 99 18.13 2.81 -10.63
N ILE A 100 16.97 2.18 -10.80
CA ILE A 100 16.79 0.74 -10.61
C ILE A 100 16.30 0.02 -11.86
N ASN A 101 16.54 -1.31 -11.91
CA ASN A 101 15.89 -2.18 -12.88
C ASN A 101 14.52 -2.61 -12.35
N VAL A 102 13.46 -1.92 -12.80
CA VAL A 102 12.08 -2.16 -12.36
C VAL A 102 11.61 -3.59 -12.68
N GLU A 103 12.00 -4.14 -13.82
CA GLU A 103 11.64 -5.52 -14.18
C GLU A 103 12.26 -6.53 -13.21
N GLN A 104 13.54 -6.35 -12.88
CA GLN A 104 14.23 -7.21 -11.93
C GLN A 104 13.59 -7.11 -10.54
N VAL A 105 13.26 -5.90 -10.08
CA VAL A 105 12.56 -5.68 -8.80
C VAL A 105 11.22 -6.39 -8.78
N TYR A 106 10.40 -6.22 -9.83
CA TYR A 106 9.12 -6.88 -9.96
C TYR A 106 9.27 -8.41 -9.87
N ARG A 107 10.18 -9.00 -10.66
CA ARG A 107 10.42 -10.45 -10.68
C ARG A 107 10.93 -10.99 -9.35
N THR A 108 11.72 -10.20 -8.63
CA THR A 108 12.33 -10.62 -7.36
C THR A 108 11.32 -10.59 -6.22
N TYR A 109 10.51 -9.54 -6.13
CA TYR A 109 9.73 -9.25 -4.93
C TYR A 109 8.21 -9.33 -5.10
N LEU A 110 7.69 -9.05 -6.29
CA LEU A 110 6.24 -8.85 -6.51
C LEU A 110 5.60 -9.91 -7.41
N TYR A 111 6.42 -10.72 -8.09
CA TYR A 111 5.92 -11.77 -8.97
C TYR A 111 5.44 -12.97 -8.16
N GLU A 112 4.13 -13.18 -8.14
CA GLU A 112 3.56 -14.45 -7.71
C GLU A 112 3.44 -15.38 -8.91
N LYS A 113 4.20 -16.48 -8.89
CA LYS A 113 4.00 -17.57 -9.85
C LYS A 113 2.60 -18.14 -9.57
N HIS A 114 1.62 -17.83 -10.42
CA HIS A 114 0.34 -18.52 -10.41
C HIS A 114 0.62 -19.98 -10.73
N LEU A 115 0.73 -20.81 -9.69
CA LEU A 115 0.66 -22.25 -9.84
C LEU A 115 -0.82 -22.58 -9.97
N PRO A 116 -1.29 -23.10 -11.13
CA PRO A 116 -2.61 -23.71 -11.17
C PRO A 116 -2.64 -24.77 -10.07
N SER A 117 -3.70 -24.79 -9.27
CA SER A 117 -3.86 -25.67 -8.10
C SER A 117 -3.65 -27.17 -8.38
N ASP A 118 -3.63 -27.55 -9.65
CA ASP A 118 -3.64 -28.93 -10.12
C ASP A 118 -2.33 -29.36 -10.83
N VAL A 119 -1.27 -28.53 -10.84
CA VAL A 119 0.00 -28.88 -11.51
C VAL A 119 1.06 -29.32 -10.49
N PRO A 120 1.51 -30.60 -10.52
CA PRO A 120 2.60 -31.07 -9.68
C PRO A 120 3.90 -30.30 -9.93
N SER A 121 4.59 -29.92 -8.85
CA SER A 121 5.80 -29.06 -8.86
C SER A 121 6.89 -29.50 -9.85
N ASN A 122 6.96 -30.79 -10.15
CA ASN A 122 7.88 -31.45 -11.07
C ASN A 122 7.62 -31.18 -12.56
N TYR A 123 6.53 -30.49 -12.93
CA TYR A 123 6.24 -30.08 -14.31
C TYR A 123 6.46 -28.60 -14.60
N ILE A 124 6.87 -27.83 -13.59
CA ILE A 124 7.20 -26.42 -13.77
C ILE A 124 8.61 -26.37 -14.36
N LYS A 125 8.70 -26.28 -15.69
CA LYS A 125 9.95 -25.87 -16.32
C LYS A 125 10.14 -24.39 -16.00
N ASP A 126 11.29 -24.04 -15.45
CA ASP A 126 11.74 -22.66 -15.43
C ASP A 126 12.10 -22.28 -16.87
N GLU A 127 11.08 -21.87 -17.64
CA GLU A 127 11.31 -21.09 -18.84
C GLU A 127 11.44 -19.64 -18.40
N PHE A 128 12.70 -19.18 -18.32
CA PHE A 128 13.29 -17.99 -18.96
C PHE A 128 14.65 -17.71 -18.32
#